data_AF-A0A8T0SAD1-F1
#
_entry.id   AF-A0A8T0SAD1-F1
#
_cell.length_a   1.000
_cell.length_b   1.000
_cell.length_c   1.000
_cell.angle_alpha   90.00
_cell.angle_beta   90.00
_cell.angle_gamma   90.00
#
_symmetry.space_group_name_H-M   'P 1'
#
loop_
_entity.id
_entity.type
_entity.pdbx_description
1 polymer ?
#
loop_
_entity_poly.entity_id
_entity_poly.type
_entity_poly.pdbx_seq_one_letter_code
_entity_poly.pdbx_strand_id
1 'polypeptide(L)'
;MDFMPTSANGQRGQACSRGPRCAANITSQCPEELTVPGGCNSACRVLKQDKYCCTGNVSSTCEPTTYSVFFVRGCPDAYSYSRDDSSSTIFTCPSGTNYQVVFCPPVDISASPPAKNPPAPDVTGSTRTNHSSFTKSRVFGVVLGSIGSLIVLFRFVTFFTYKLRSQRHQEMHEGDEEFGELPGMPTRFTFQQLQEATDQFRHKLGEGGFGSVFEGQYGEERIAVKHLDRAGQGKREFLAEVQTIGSIHHIHLVRLIGFCAEKSHRLLVYEYMPKGSLDRWIYYSHDNDAPFLDWQTRCKVISHIAKGLCYLHEECMKRNAHLDVKPQNILLDENFNAKISDFRLSKLIDRNKSQVITRMRGTHGYLAPEWLTSQITEKADVYSFGVVVMEIISGRKNLDTSRSEESIHLITLLEEKVKSDELADLVDKYSSDMQVHKQEVLEMMRLAMWCLQIDPKRRPQMSEVIKVLEGHMNVESKIDHNFVITSQTMFGIAENTSSSDPPQASHLSAPR
;
A
#
# COMPACT_ATOMS: atom_id res chain seq x y z
N MET A 1 6.84 -4.49 -15.16
CA MET A 1 8.24 -4.76 -15.61
C MET A 1 9.10 -3.56 -15.26
N ASP A 2 10.43 -3.70 -15.13
CA ASP A 2 11.31 -2.56 -14.92
C ASP A 2 11.46 -1.78 -16.24
N PHE A 3 11.01 -0.52 -16.28
CA PHE A 3 11.16 0.35 -17.45
C PHE A 3 12.61 0.83 -17.58
N MET A 4 13.28 0.49 -18.69
CA MET A 4 14.56 1.09 -19.05
C MET A 4 14.33 2.40 -19.85
N PRO A 5 14.76 3.57 -19.35
CA PRO A 5 14.71 4.80 -20.12
C PRO A 5 15.78 4.77 -21.23
N THR A 6 15.39 5.03 -22.47
CA THR A 6 16.34 5.34 -23.54
C THR A 6 16.93 6.73 -23.32
N SER A 7 18.26 6.86 -23.41
CA SER A 7 18.93 8.15 -23.26
C SER A 7 18.56 9.06 -24.44
N ALA A 8 17.92 10.19 -24.14
CA ALA A 8 17.98 11.34 -25.05
C ALA A 8 19.46 11.73 -25.22
N ASN A 9 19.93 11.80 -26.47
CA ASN A 9 21.21 12.37 -26.90
C ASN A 9 22.49 11.97 -26.12
N GLY A 10 22.73 10.67 -25.97
CA GLY A 10 24.09 10.09 -26.10
C GLY A 10 25.18 10.47 -25.08
N GLN A 11 24.86 11.12 -23.97
CA GLN A 11 25.86 11.42 -22.93
C GLN A 11 26.04 10.22 -21.96
N ARG A 12 27.30 9.86 -21.68
CA ARG A 12 27.65 8.86 -20.66
C ARG A 12 27.46 9.42 -19.24
N GLY A 13 26.21 9.44 -18.78
CA GLY A 13 25.83 9.71 -17.39
C GLY A 13 25.70 8.44 -16.54
N GLN A 14 25.60 8.59 -15.21
CA GLN A 14 25.51 7.50 -14.22
C GLN A 14 24.47 6.42 -14.56
N ALA A 15 24.79 5.17 -14.20
CA ALA A 15 23.85 4.04 -14.26
C ALA A 15 22.60 4.33 -13.39
N CYS A 16 21.42 3.99 -13.91
CA CYS A 16 20.14 4.41 -13.34
C CYS A 16 19.81 3.74 -12.01
N SER A 17 19.22 4.50 -11.08
CA SER A 17 18.52 3.98 -9.92
C SER A 17 17.12 3.47 -10.33
N ARG A 18 16.62 2.44 -9.63
CA ARG A 18 15.39 1.72 -10.01
C ARG A 18 14.16 2.64 -10.08
N GLY A 19 13.33 2.41 -11.10
CA GLY A 19 12.10 3.16 -11.36
C GLY A 19 10.82 2.60 -10.71
N PRO A 20 9.64 3.09 -11.12
CA PRO A 20 8.37 2.75 -10.51
C PRO A 20 7.89 1.39 -11.03
N ARG A 21 7.31 0.56 -10.17
CA ARG A 21 6.86 -0.77 -10.59
C ARG A 21 5.45 -0.71 -11.15
N CYS A 22 5.37 -0.25 -12.40
CA CYS A 22 4.17 -0.33 -13.21
C CYS A 22 3.68 -1.80 -13.29
N ALA A 23 2.42 -2.01 -12.91
CA ALA A 23 1.75 -3.30 -12.97
C ALA A 23 1.49 -3.75 -14.43
N ALA A 24 1.25 -2.79 -15.32
CA ALA A 24 1.05 -3.02 -16.75
C ALA A 24 2.17 -2.40 -17.61
N ASN A 25 2.35 -2.94 -18.82
CA ASN A 25 3.06 -2.24 -19.89
C ASN A 25 2.10 -1.24 -20.55
N ILE A 26 2.11 0.01 -20.07
CA ILE A 26 1.23 1.09 -20.55
C ILE A 26 1.34 1.30 -22.08
N THR A 27 2.51 1.07 -22.68
CA THR A 27 2.71 1.22 -24.13
C THR A 27 1.98 0.14 -24.93
N SER A 28 1.92 -1.11 -24.44
CA SER A 28 1.28 -2.23 -25.15
C SER A 28 -0.18 -2.49 -24.74
N GLN A 29 -0.73 -1.70 -23.81
CA GLN A 29 -2.13 -1.77 -23.38
C GLN A 29 -2.86 -0.41 -23.54
N CYS A 30 -2.27 0.53 -24.28
CA CYS A 30 -2.84 1.84 -24.53
C CYS A 30 -4.22 1.72 -25.20
N PRO A 31 -5.24 2.47 -24.76
CA PRO A 31 -6.50 2.60 -25.50
C PRO A 31 -6.26 3.09 -26.92
N GLU A 32 -7.04 2.60 -27.90
CA GLU A 32 -6.84 2.93 -29.32
C GLU A 32 -6.94 4.44 -29.56
N GLU A 33 -7.87 5.11 -28.87
CA GLU A 33 -8.11 6.56 -28.97
C GLU A 33 -6.94 7.40 -28.44
N LEU A 34 -6.03 6.81 -27.66
CA LEU A 34 -4.86 7.46 -27.09
C LEU A 34 -3.54 6.95 -27.68
N THR A 35 -3.59 5.96 -28.58
CA THR A 35 -2.40 5.29 -29.11
C THR A 35 -1.64 6.20 -30.07
N VAL A 36 -0.31 6.25 -29.91
CA VAL A 36 0.61 7.02 -30.76
C VAL A 36 1.85 6.18 -31.10
N PRO A 37 2.58 6.47 -32.19
CA PRO A 37 3.80 5.75 -32.53
C PRO A 37 4.80 5.71 -31.36
N GLY A 38 5.05 4.49 -30.84
CA GLY A 38 5.96 4.25 -29.72
C GLY A 38 5.41 4.53 -28.32
N GLY A 39 4.11 4.81 -28.13
CA GLY A 39 3.58 5.15 -26.81
C GLY A 39 2.07 5.33 -26.71
N CYS A 40 1.67 5.89 -25.57
CA CYS A 40 0.31 6.32 -25.28
C CYS A 40 0.32 7.85 -25.08
N ASN A 41 -0.80 8.53 -25.34
CA ASN A 41 -0.96 9.99 -25.18
C ASN A 41 -1.92 10.33 -24.02
N SER A 42 -1.90 11.55 -23.51
CA SER A 42 -2.83 11.95 -22.45
C SER A 42 -4.22 12.31 -23.01
N ALA A 43 -5.28 11.91 -22.32
CA ALA A 43 -6.66 12.15 -22.74
C ALA A 43 -6.98 13.64 -22.93
N CYS A 44 -6.41 14.53 -22.10
CA CYS A 44 -6.50 15.98 -22.32
C CYS A 44 -5.89 16.41 -23.66
N ARG A 45 -4.68 15.95 -23.98
CA ARG A 45 -3.94 16.38 -25.19
C ARG A 45 -4.61 15.90 -26.48
N VAL A 46 -5.24 14.73 -26.46
CA VAL A 46 -6.01 14.19 -27.59
C VAL A 46 -7.41 14.82 -27.67
N LEU A 47 -8.20 14.73 -26.61
CA LEU A 47 -9.65 14.98 -26.66
C LEU A 47 -10.03 16.45 -26.36
N LYS A 48 -9.16 17.21 -25.67
CA LYS A 48 -9.25 18.67 -25.46
C LYS A 48 -10.62 19.19 -24.94
N GLN A 49 -11.30 18.40 -24.11
CA GLN A 49 -12.54 18.79 -23.42
C GLN A 49 -12.26 18.98 -21.94
N ASP A 50 -12.97 19.90 -21.29
CA ASP A 50 -12.75 20.27 -19.88
C ASP A 50 -12.83 19.07 -18.93
N LYS A 51 -13.74 18.11 -19.18
CA LYS A 51 -13.83 16.85 -18.40
C LYS A 51 -12.59 15.94 -18.48
N TYR A 52 -11.72 16.11 -19.48
CA TYR A 52 -10.46 15.36 -19.61
C TYR A 52 -9.23 16.19 -19.22
N CYS A 53 -9.34 17.52 -19.23
CA CYS A 53 -8.28 18.47 -18.87
C CYS A 53 -8.42 19.07 -17.45
N CYS A 54 -9.55 18.87 -16.77
CA CYS A 54 -9.97 19.55 -15.53
C CYS A 54 -9.85 21.09 -15.60
N THR A 55 -10.06 21.67 -16.78
CA THR A 55 -10.01 23.11 -17.04
C THR A 55 -11.35 23.78 -16.72
N GLY A 56 -11.38 24.71 -15.77
CA GLY A 56 -12.57 25.51 -15.48
C GLY A 56 -12.74 25.87 -14.00
N ASN A 57 -13.63 26.84 -13.73
CA ASN A 57 -13.86 27.35 -12.38
C ASN A 57 -14.86 26.51 -11.56
N VAL A 58 -15.44 25.45 -12.14
CA VAL A 58 -16.34 24.49 -11.48
C VAL A 58 -15.51 23.49 -10.66
N SER A 59 -14.77 24.02 -9.68
CA SER A 59 -13.56 23.39 -9.17
C SER A 59 -13.77 22.26 -8.13
N SER A 60 -15.01 21.89 -7.85
CA SER A 60 -15.40 20.94 -6.79
C SER A 60 -15.43 19.47 -7.19
N THR A 61 -15.61 19.15 -8.49
CA THR A 61 -15.83 17.77 -8.97
C THR A 61 -15.22 17.55 -10.36
N CYS A 62 -13.93 17.21 -10.42
CA CYS A 62 -13.35 16.55 -11.60
C CYS A 62 -13.23 15.05 -11.28
N GLU A 63 -14.12 14.24 -11.85
CA GLU A 63 -14.17 12.79 -11.57
C GLU A 63 -13.14 12.01 -12.39
N PRO A 64 -12.64 10.85 -11.91
CA PRO A 64 -11.72 10.01 -12.66
C PRO A 64 -12.38 9.47 -13.95
N THR A 65 -11.97 10.01 -15.10
CA THR A 65 -12.41 9.50 -16.41
C THR A 65 -11.82 8.12 -16.70
N THR A 66 -12.48 7.30 -17.52
CA THR A 66 -12.05 5.92 -17.84
C THR A 66 -10.59 5.84 -18.27
N TYR A 67 -10.14 6.80 -19.09
CA TYR A 67 -8.74 6.93 -19.51
C TYR A 67 -7.77 7.20 -18.35
N SER A 68 -8.15 8.01 -17.36
CA SER A 68 -7.33 8.21 -16.17
C SER A 68 -7.21 6.94 -15.32
N VAL A 69 -8.31 6.20 -15.16
CA VAL A 69 -8.35 4.94 -14.39
C VAL A 69 -7.43 3.89 -15.00
N PHE A 70 -7.29 3.84 -16.32
CA PHE A 70 -6.28 3.02 -17.00
C PHE A 70 -4.86 3.33 -16.54
N PHE A 71 -4.41 4.59 -16.59
CA PHE A 71 -3.06 4.96 -16.17
C PHE A 71 -2.84 4.80 -14.66
N VAL A 72 -3.84 5.10 -13.82
CA VAL A 72 -3.82 4.84 -12.36
C VAL A 72 -3.59 3.35 -12.07
N ARG A 73 -4.28 2.45 -12.77
CA ARG A 73 -4.09 1.00 -12.60
C ARG A 73 -2.77 0.51 -13.19
N GLY A 74 -2.37 1.05 -14.34
CA GLY A 74 -1.17 0.61 -15.06
C GLY A 74 0.14 0.99 -14.38
N CYS A 75 0.26 2.21 -13.85
CA CYS A 75 1.44 2.67 -13.11
C CYS A 75 1.13 3.77 -12.08
N PRO A 76 0.57 3.40 -10.90
CA PRO A 76 0.16 4.38 -9.88
C PRO A 76 1.31 5.20 -9.30
N ASP A 77 2.53 4.67 -9.29
CA ASP A 77 3.73 5.38 -8.80
C ASP A 77 4.28 6.44 -9.78
N ALA A 78 3.77 6.45 -11.01
CA ALA A 78 4.07 7.46 -12.04
C ALA A 78 2.84 8.31 -12.40
N TYR A 79 1.72 8.16 -11.68
CA TYR A 79 0.46 8.81 -12.00
C TYR A 79 -0.18 9.49 -10.78
N SER A 80 -0.14 10.82 -10.76
CA SER A 80 -0.76 11.64 -9.72
C SER A 80 -1.84 12.55 -10.28
N TYR A 81 -3.05 12.46 -9.72
CA TYR A 81 -4.02 13.56 -9.75
C TYR A 81 -4.09 14.24 -8.39
N SER A 82 -3.73 15.52 -8.38
CA SER A 82 -4.25 16.60 -7.53
C SER A 82 -4.06 17.89 -8.33
N ARG A 83 -4.74 18.98 -7.99
CA ARG A 83 -4.59 20.26 -8.72
C ARG A 83 -3.14 20.76 -8.63
N ASP A 84 -2.40 20.77 -9.73
CA ASP A 84 -1.22 21.62 -9.91
C ASP A 84 -0.92 21.86 -11.40
N ASP A 85 -0.52 23.10 -11.71
CA ASP A 85 -0.04 23.64 -12.99
C ASP A 85 -0.81 23.24 -14.29
N SER A 86 -1.56 24.21 -14.83
CA SER A 86 -2.27 24.14 -16.12
C SER A 86 -1.37 24.07 -17.37
N SER A 87 -0.05 24.09 -17.20
CA SER A 87 0.94 23.83 -18.26
C SER A 87 1.59 22.44 -18.19
N SER A 88 1.32 21.65 -17.13
CA SER A 88 1.99 20.37 -16.90
C SER A 88 1.51 19.26 -17.86
N THR A 89 2.32 19.00 -18.89
CA THR A 89 2.21 17.81 -19.76
C THR A 89 3.18 16.70 -19.35
N ILE A 90 3.75 16.79 -18.14
CA ILE A 90 4.85 15.97 -17.63
C ILE A 90 4.41 15.32 -16.32
N PHE A 91 4.53 14.00 -16.24
CA PHE A 91 4.23 13.23 -15.04
C PHE A 91 5.36 13.32 -14.01
N THR A 92 5.02 13.70 -12.78
CA THR A 92 5.95 13.83 -11.66
C THR A 92 6.25 12.48 -11.02
N CYS A 93 7.54 12.12 -10.99
CA CYS A 93 8.04 10.93 -10.27
C CYS A 93 8.52 11.30 -8.86
N PRO A 94 8.58 10.34 -7.91
CA PRO A 94 9.05 10.59 -6.54
C PRO A 94 10.48 11.16 -6.46
N SER A 95 10.73 12.05 -5.50
CA SER A 95 12.06 12.68 -5.33
C SER A 95 13.17 11.64 -5.11
N GLY A 96 14.15 11.61 -6.01
CA GLY A 96 15.26 10.63 -6.00
C GLY A 96 15.32 9.73 -7.24
N THR A 97 14.33 9.80 -8.13
CA THR A 97 14.30 9.04 -9.39
C THR A 97 14.95 9.81 -10.54
N ASN A 98 15.79 9.15 -11.36
CA ASN A 98 16.62 9.81 -12.39
C ASN A 98 16.09 9.70 -13.83
N TYR A 99 14.81 9.40 -14.02
CA TYR A 99 14.13 9.25 -15.31
C TYR A 99 12.87 10.11 -15.37
N GLN A 100 12.41 10.40 -16.58
CA GLN A 100 11.21 11.18 -16.86
C GLN A 100 10.27 10.35 -17.73
N VAL A 101 8.97 10.28 -17.39
CA VAL A 101 7.98 9.63 -18.26
C VAL A 101 7.60 10.60 -19.37
N VAL A 102 8.35 10.55 -20.47
CA VAL A 102 8.15 11.40 -21.64
C VAL A 102 7.09 10.78 -22.55
N PHE A 103 5.97 11.48 -22.71
CA PHE A 103 4.94 11.12 -23.68
C PHE A 103 5.36 11.68 -25.05
N CYS A 104 5.70 10.77 -25.98
CA CYS A 104 6.46 11.08 -27.19
C CYS A 104 5.92 12.28 -28.00
N PRO A 105 6.79 13.19 -28.48
CA PRO A 105 6.40 14.15 -29.50
C PRO A 105 6.15 13.43 -30.84
N PRO A 106 5.34 14.00 -31.75
CA PRO A 106 5.29 13.52 -33.12
C PRO A 106 6.67 13.69 -33.77
N VAL A 107 7.18 12.62 -34.39
CA VAL A 107 8.40 12.66 -35.19
C VAL A 107 8.01 12.88 -36.64
N ASP A 108 8.49 13.97 -37.25
CA ASP A 108 8.46 14.14 -38.71
C ASP A 108 9.33 13.04 -39.34
N ILE A 109 8.70 12.11 -40.05
CA ILE A 109 9.41 11.06 -40.78
C ILE A 109 9.83 11.63 -42.12
N SER A 110 11.13 11.83 -42.32
CA SER A 110 11.70 12.23 -43.60
C SER A 110 11.59 11.09 -44.63
N ALA A 111 10.49 11.08 -45.40
CA ALA A 111 10.23 10.11 -46.46
C ALA A 111 10.19 10.79 -47.84
N SER A 112 11.31 10.70 -48.56
CA SER A 112 11.36 10.75 -50.03
C SER A 112 11.29 9.30 -50.57
N PRO A 113 11.09 9.04 -51.89
CA PRO A 113 11.15 9.92 -53.07
C PRO A 113 9.92 9.68 -54.01
N PRO A 114 9.96 9.80 -55.38
CA PRO A 114 10.82 10.55 -56.31
C PRO A 114 10.07 11.43 -57.36
N ALA A 115 10.85 12.16 -58.18
CA ALA A 115 10.65 12.46 -59.63
C ALA A 115 9.94 13.76 -60.16
N LYS A 116 10.77 14.61 -60.79
CA LYS A 116 10.62 15.32 -62.11
C LYS A 116 9.62 16.49 -62.31
N ASN A 117 10.21 17.71 -62.39
CA ASN A 117 10.20 18.75 -63.46
C ASN A 117 9.02 18.80 -64.48
N PRO A 118 8.60 19.99 -65.02
CA PRO A 118 9.43 21.17 -65.41
C PRO A 118 8.74 22.56 -65.15
N PRO A 119 9.04 23.69 -65.85
CA PRO A 119 10.31 24.45 -65.98
C PRO A 119 10.24 25.95 -65.53
N ALA A 120 11.35 26.66 -65.74
CA ALA A 120 11.69 28.08 -65.46
C ALA A 120 11.05 29.13 -66.44
N PRO A 121 11.44 30.44 -66.52
CA PRO A 121 12.45 31.26 -65.80
C PRO A 121 11.88 32.60 -65.25
N ASP A 122 12.60 33.66 -64.82
CA ASP A 122 14.05 33.98 -64.70
C ASP A 122 14.34 34.64 -63.30
N VAL A 123 15.13 35.69 -62.97
CA VAL A 123 15.92 36.77 -63.64
C VAL A 123 17.27 37.01 -62.90
N THR A 124 18.27 37.53 -63.62
CA THR A 124 19.62 38.00 -63.16
C THR A 124 19.69 38.90 -61.90
N GLY A 125 20.84 38.97 -61.19
CA GLY A 125 20.96 39.83 -59.98
C GLY A 125 22.33 40.27 -59.36
N SER A 126 23.49 39.84 -59.85
CA SER A 126 24.84 40.46 -59.61
C SER A 126 25.40 40.74 -58.18
N THR A 127 26.54 40.09 -57.88
CA THR A 127 27.77 40.62 -57.21
C THR A 127 27.92 40.96 -55.71
N ARG A 128 29.11 40.55 -55.23
CA ARG A 128 30.07 41.20 -54.29
C ARG A 128 30.00 40.94 -52.77
N THR A 129 30.93 40.11 -52.33
CA THR A 129 31.54 40.07 -50.99
C THR A 129 32.28 41.36 -50.64
N ASN A 130 32.36 41.69 -49.35
CA ASN A 130 33.53 42.35 -48.76
C ASN A 130 33.66 42.06 -47.26
N HIS A 131 34.89 41.87 -46.77
CA HIS A 131 35.20 41.71 -45.35
C HIS A 131 35.24 43.06 -44.61
N SER A 132 34.94 43.04 -43.31
CA SER A 132 35.44 44.04 -42.35
C SER A 132 35.73 43.38 -40.99
N SER A 133 36.53 44.05 -40.15
CA SER A 133 37.30 43.41 -39.07
C SER A 133 36.76 43.60 -37.65
N PHE A 134 37.10 42.66 -36.76
CA PHE A 134 36.79 42.70 -35.33
C PHE A 134 37.41 43.91 -34.60
N THR A 135 36.73 44.41 -33.56
CA THR A 135 37.26 45.39 -32.58
C THR A 135 37.03 44.91 -31.14
N LYS A 136 38.00 45.20 -30.26
CA LYS A 136 38.16 44.51 -28.95
C LYS A 136 37.12 44.87 -27.87
N SER A 137 36.30 45.90 -28.07
CA SER A 137 35.38 46.44 -27.04
C SER A 137 34.36 45.41 -26.51
N ARG A 138 33.82 44.55 -27.37
CA ARG A 138 32.80 43.55 -26.99
C ARG A 138 33.26 42.51 -25.96
N VAL A 139 34.56 42.24 -25.83
CA VAL A 139 35.06 41.16 -24.95
C VAL A 139 34.89 41.52 -23.47
N PHE A 140 35.17 42.77 -23.10
CA PHE A 140 35.17 43.19 -21.68
C PHE A 140 33.77 43.15 -21.06
N GLY A 141 32.74 43.55 -21.82
CA GLY A 141 31.34 43.48 -21.38
C GLY A 141 30.83 42.05 -21.16
N VAL A 142 31.28 41.09 -21.97
CA VAL A 142 30.91 39.67 -21.83
C VAL A 142 31.54 39.05 -20.57
N VAL A 143 32.78 39.41 -20.23
CA VAL A 143 33.43 38.94 -18.99
C VAL A 143 32.74 39.53 -17.74
N LEU A 144 32.44 40.82 -17.72
CA LEU A 144 31.75 41.44 -16.58
C LEU A 144 30.30 40.92 -16.41
N GLY A 145 29.56 40.75 -17.52
CA GLY A 145 28.21 40.20 -17.49
C GLY A 145 28.14 38.74 -17.01
N SER A 146 29.12 37.91 -17.38
CA SER A 146 29.18 36.51 -16.93
C SER A 146 29.55 36.39 -15.45
N ILE A 147 30.46 37.22 -14.93
CA ILE A 147 30.76 37.28 -13.49
C ILE A 147 29.52 37.72 -12.69
N GLY A 148 28.81 38.75 -13.15
CA GLY A 148 27.55 39.20 -12.52
C GLY A 148 26.48 38.10 -12.50
N SER A 149 26.30 37.40 -13.62
CA SER A 149 25.36 36.27 -13.74
C SER A 149 25.70 35.12 -12.78
N LEU A 150 26.98 34.74 -12.65
CA LEU A 150 27.44 33.72 -11.71
C LEU A 150 27.20 34.11 -10.25
N ILE A 151 27.38 35.38 -9.88
CA ILE A 151 27.09 35.87 -8.53
C ILE A 151 25.58 35.81 -8.24
N VAL A 152 24.73 36.20 -9.20
CA VAL A 152 23.27 36.10 -9.07
C VAL A 152 22.82 34.64 -8.95
N LEU A 153 23.37 33.73 -9.78
CA LEU A 153 23.08 32.30 -9.70
C LEU A 153 23.52 31.70 -8.37
N PHE A 154 24.71 32.05 -7.86
CA PHE A 154 25.18 31.59 -6.55
C PHE A 154 24.30 32.13 -5.41
N ARG A 155 23.87 33.40 -5.47
CA ARG A 155 22.90 33.97 -4.51
C ARG A 155 21.55 33.28 -4.59
N PHE A 156 21.07 32.94 -5.78
CA PHE A 156 19.83 32.19 -5.96
C PHE A 156 19.94 30.76 -5.39
N VAL A 157 20.99 30.02 -5.72
CA VAL A 157 21.22 28.65 -5.21
C VAL A 157 21.42 28.64 -3.69
N THR A 158 22.16 29.59 -3.12
CA THR A 158 22.32 29.71 -1.66
C THR A 158 21.01 30.12 -0.97
N PHE A 159 20.21 31.01 -1.56
CA PHE A 159 18.87 31.31 -1.06
C PHE A 159 17.93 30.10 -1.14
N PHE A 160 17.91 29.37 -2.26
CA PHE A 160 17.02 28.22 -2.45
C PHE A 160 17.40 27.05 -1.54
N THR A 161 18.70 26.77 -1.39
CA THR A 161 19.18 25.75 -0.43
C THR A 161 18.99 26.17 1.03
N TYR A 162 19.11 27.47 1.35
CA TYR A 162 18.71 28.00 2.65
C TYR A 162 17.21 27.83 2.89
N LYS A 163 16.35 28.16 1.92
CA LYS A 163 14.90 28.02 2.08
C LYS A 163 14.46 26.56 2.21
N LEU A 164 15.03 25.65 1.43
CA LEU A 164 14.80 24.21 1.54
C LEU A 164 15.31 23.64 2.88
N ARG A 165 16.42 24.14 3.42
CA ARG A 165 16.89 23.79 4.78
C ARG A 165 15.98 24.37 5.86
N SER A 166 15.54 25.62 5.71
CA SER A 166 14.64 26.30 6.64
C SER A 166 13.28 25.61 6.71
N GLN A 167 12.69 25.27 5.56
CA GLN A 167 11.43 24.50 5.52
C GLN A 167 11.57 23.14 6.19
N ARG A 168 12.65 22.38 5.91
CA ARG A 168 12.92 21.11 6.63
C ARG A 168 13.16 21.30 8.14
N HIS A 169 13.71 22.43 8.56
CA HIS A 169 13.92 22.74 9.97
C HIS A 169 12.62 23.13 10.67
N GLN A 170 11.71 23.81 9.97
CA GLN A 170 10.39 24.18 10.44
C GLN A 170 9.45 22.96 10.47
N GLU A 171 9.49 22.09 9.46
CA GLU A 171 8.83 20.76 9.44
C GLU A 171 9.33 19.78 10.52
N MET A 172 10.50 20.04 11.13
CA MET A 172 10.93 19.36 12.35
C MET A 172 10.29 20.02 13.57
N HIS A 173 10.40 21.34 13.74
CA HIS A 173 9.89 22.07 14.90
C HIS A 173 8.37 21.93 15.09
N GLU A 174 7.59 22.08 14.01
CA GLU A 174 6.13 21.91 14.04
C GLU A 174 5.73 20.48 14.47
N GLY A 175 6.53 19.48 14.09
CA GLY A 175 6.32 18.08 14.50
C GLY A 175 6.85 17.74 15.90
N ASP A 176 7.59 18.65 16.54
CA ASP A 176 8.01 18.54 17.94
C ASP A 176 7.02 19.22 18.88
N GLU A 177 6.30 20.25 18.42
CA GLU A 177 5.23 20.95 19.15
C GLU A 177 3.85 20.24 19.09
N GLU A 178 3.59 19.38 18.09
CA GLU A 178 2.34 18.60 17.95
C GLU A 178 2.07 17.64 19.12
N PHE A 179 3.11 17.24 19.86
CA PHE A 179 3.07 16.22 20.92
C PHE A 179 3.42 16.79 22.31
N GLY A 180 2.60 17.72 22.79
CA GLY A 180 2.65 18.19 24.18
C GLY A 180 2.25 17.12 25.20
N GLU A 181 2.74 17.25 26.43
CA GLU A 181 2.50 16.29 27.52
C GLU A 181 1.05 16.34 28.03
N LEU A 182 0.17 15.57 27.39
CA LEU A 182 -1.22 15.37 27.82
C LEU A 182 -1.37 14.06 28.62
N PRO A 183 -2.11 14.05 29.73
CA PRO A 183 -2.38 12.82 30.50
C PRO A 183 -3.01 11.74 29.62
N GLY A 184 -2.40 10.55 29.61
CA GLY A 184 -2.85 9.41 28.79
C GLY A 184 -2.20 9.30 27.40
N MET A 185 -1.27 10.19 27.04
CA MET A 185 -0.36 9.97 25.90
C MET A 185 0.78 9.00 26.25
N PRO A 186 1.39 8.31 25.27
CA PRO A 186 2.59 7.50 25.47
C PRO A 186 3.79 8.37 25.88
N THR A 187 4.71 7.81 26.66
CA THR A 187 5.89 8.55 27.17
C THR A 187 6.79 9.05 26.03
N ARG A 188 7.14 10.34 26.04
CA ARG A 188 8.14 10.90 25.14
C ARG A 188 9.55 10.66 25.70
N PHE A 189 10.29 9.77 25.07
CA PHE A 189 11.68 9.45 25.40
C PHE A 189 12.65 10.29 24.56
N THR A 190 13.80 10.62 25.12
CA THR A 190 14.96 11.12 24.36
C THR A 190 15.67 9.98 23.62
N PHE A 191 16.44 10.30 22.58
CA PHE A 191 17.25 9.28 21.89
C PHE A 191 18.32 8.68 22.82
N GLN A 192 18.89 9.50 23.71
CA GLN A 192 19.90 9.04 24.68
C GLN A 192 19.34 7.98 25.64
N GLN A 193 18.16 8.21 26.23
CA GLN A 193 17.52 7.23 27.12
C GLN A 193 17.30 5.87 26.42
N LEU A 194 16.90 5.87 25.14
CA LEU A 194 16.70 4.63 24.39
C LEU A 194 18.01 3.99 23.92
N GLN A 195 19.05 4.79 23.66
CA GLN A 195 20.40 4.28 23.38
C GLN A 195 21.02 3.62 24.63
N GLU A 196 20.82 4.19 25.81
CA GLU A 196 21.26 3.62 27.09
C GLU A 196 20.46 2.35 27.42
N ALA A 197 19.13 2.40 27.32
CA ALA A 197 18.24 1.28 27.63
C ALA A 197 18.46 0.03 26.74
N THR A 198 19.01 0.18 25.53
CA THR A 198 19.21 -0.92 24.56
C THR A 198 20.67 -1.39 24.44
N ASP A 199 21.54 -0.98 25.37
CA ASP A 199 22.99 -1.15 25.31
C ASP A 199 23.55 -0.75 23.92
N GLN A 200 23.29 0.49 23.53
CA GLN A 200 23.66 1.06 22.22
C GLN A 200 23.05 0.31 21.01
N PHE A 201 21.81 -0.16 21.13
CA PHE A 201 21.10 -0.96 20.11
C PHE A 201 21.80 -2.29 19.77
N ARG A 202 22.47 -2.90 20.75
CA ARG A 202 23.24 -4.15 20.58
C ARG A 202 22.37 -5.38 20.36
N HIS A 203 21.26 -5.51 21.09
CA HIS A 203 20.45 -6.73 21.14
C HIS A 203 19.31 -6.69 20.12
N LYS A 204 19.61 -6.93 18.84
CA LYS A 204 18.61 -6.94 17.77
C LYS A 204 17.69 -8.18 17.83
N LEU A 205 16.37 -7.94 17.97
CA LEU A 205 15.30 -8.95 17.97
C LEU A 205 14.79 -9.29 16.56
N GLY A 206 14.92 -8.35 15.63
CA GLY A 206 14.52 -8.51 14.23
C GLY A 206 14.80 -7.28 13.37
N GLU A 207 14.67 -7.44 12.06
CA GLU A 207 14.82 -6.39 11.06
C GLU A 207 13.89 -6.66 9.87
N GLY A 208 13.40 -5.60 9.23
CA GLY A 208 12.63 -5.71 8.01
C GLY A 208 12.63 -4.41 7.21
N GLY A 209 11.81 -4.34 6.14
CA GLY A 209 11.69 -3.15 5.28
C GLY A 209 11.18 -1.88 5.96
N PHE A 210 10.95 -1.95 7.27
CA PHE A 210 10.33 -0.97 8.14
C PHE A 210 11.24 -0.46 9.27
N GLY A 211 12.45 -1.03 9.41
CA GLY A 211 13.38 -0.71 10.49
C GLY A 211 13.85 -1.94 11.27
N SER A 212 14.66 -1.68 12.29
CA SER A 212 15.23 -2.67 13.20
C SER A 212 14.53 -2.63 14.57
N VAL A 213 14.34 -3.78 15.21
CA VAL A 213 13.77 -3.87 16.57
C VAL A 213 14.84 -4.41 17.52
N PHE A 214 15.00 -3.76 18.66
CA PHE A 214 16.01 -4.06 19.68
C PHE A 214 15.37 -4.35 21.03
N GLU A 215 15.96 -5.26 21.80
CA GLU A 215 15.64 -5.44 23.22
C GLU A 215 16.29 -4.33 24.05
N GLY A 216 15.61 -3.93 25.13
CA GLY A 216 16.15 -3.04 26.12
C GLY A 216 15.49 -3.19 27.49
N GLN A 217 16.03 -2.47 28.46
CA GLN A 217 15.57 -2.43 29.85
C GLN A 217 15.43 -0.96 30.27
N TYR A 218 14.26 -0.54 30.73
CA TYR A 218 14.03 0.82 31.23
C TYR A 218 13.40 0.79 32.62
N GLY A 219 14.21 1.13 33.64
CA GLY A 219 13.86 0.83 35.04
C GLY A 219 13.73 -0.68 35.23
N GLU A 220 12.59 -1.12 35.77
CA GLU A 220 12.28 -2.54 35.94
C GLU A 220 11.57 -3.17 34.73
N GLU A 221 11.09 -2.39 33.75
CA GLU A 221 10.36 -2.91 32.58
C GLU A 221 11.31 -3.30 31.42
N ARG A 222 11.13 -4.52 30.89
CA ARG A 222 11.73 -4.97 29.62
C ARG A 222 10.94 -4.39 28.44
N ILE A 223 11.66 -3.79 27.50
CA ILE A 223 11.07 -3.05 26.37
C ILE A 223 11.56 -3.57 25.01
N ALA A 224 10.74 -3.39 23.98
CA ALA A 224 11.10 -3.56 22.58
C ALA A 224 11.15 -2.20 21.88
N VAL A 225 12.33 -1.80 21.37
CA VAL A 225 12.57 -0.51 20.73
C VAL A 225 12.69 -0.68 19.21
N LYS A 226 11.69 -0.21 18.48
CA LYS A 226 11.57 -0.25 17.02
C LYS A 226 12.15 1.03 16.43
N HIS A 227 13.39 0.99 15.93
CA HIS A 227 14.09 2.11 15.29
C HIS A 227 13.72 2.18 13.80
N LEU A 228 13.15 3.30 13.35
CA LEU A 228 12.62 3.44 11.99
C LEU A 228 13.67 3.99 11.01
N ASP A 229 14.43 3.07 10.40
CA ASP A 229 15.63 3.33 9.60
C ASP A 229 15.43 4.12 8.28
N ARG A 230 14.22 4.61 7.97
CA ARG A 230 13.87 5.24 6.68
C ARG A 230 13.41 6.70 6.79
N ALA A 231 14.30 7.61 6.41
CA ALA A 231 13.98 9.02 6.22
C ALA A 231 12.82 9.26 5.23
N GLY A 232 12.01 10.29 5.48
CA GLY A 232 10.85 10.65 4.65
C GLY A 232 9.63 9.78 4.94
N GLN A 233 9.57 8.56 4.39
CA GLN A 233 8.39 7.69 4.51
C GLN A 233 8.07 7.30 5.96
N GLY A 234 9.11 7.09 6.78
CA GLY A 234 8.96 6.74 8.19
C GLY A 234 8.16 7.77 9.02
N LYS A 235 8.21 9.07 8.69
CA LYS A 235 7.49 10.11 9.47
C LYS A 235 5.98 9.86 9.47
N ARG A 236 5.37 9.54 8.32
CA ARG A 236 3.91 9.32 8.26
C ARG A 236 3.49 8.00 8.92
N GLU A 237 4.29 6.94 8.78
CA GLU A 237 4.01 5.64 9.40
C GLU A 237 4.16 5.72 10.93
N PHE A 238 5.20 6.42 11.41
CA PHE A 238 5.38 6.77 12.82
C PHE A 238 4.21 7.57 13.39
N LEU A 239 3.84 8.69 12.75
CA LEU A 239 2.74 9.54 13.23
C LEU A 239 1.41 8.77 13.25
N ALA A 240 1.11 8.00 12.21
CA ALA A 240 -0.09 7.17 12.16
C ALA A 240 -0.10 6.11 13.26
N GLU A 241 1.03 5.46 13.54
CA GLU A 241 1.13 4.47 14.60
C GLU A 241 0.95 5.13 15.99
N VAL A 242 1.72 6.19 16.32
CA VAL A 242 1.58 6.92 17.60
C VAL A 242 0.16 7.44 17.82
N GLN A 243 -0.45 8.07 16.82
CA GLN A 243 -1.83 8.59 16.91
C GLN A 243 -2.87 7.48 17.06
N THR A 244 -2.61 6.28 16.52
CA THR A 244 -3.55 5.15 16.56
C THR A 244 -3.42 4.33 17.83
N ILE A 245 -2.25 3.72 18.10
CA ILE A 245 -2.09 2.84 19.26
C ILE A 245 -1.87 3.63 20.56
N GLY A 246 -1.37 4.87 20.49
CA GLY A 246 -1.05 5.67 21.68
C GLY A 246 -2.25 6.14 22.51
N SER A 247 -3.48 5.95 22.02
CA SER A 247 -4.72 6.18 22.80
C SER A 247 -5.49 4.89 23.09
N ILE A 248 -4.94 3.72 22.72
CA ILE A 248 -5.62 2.42 22.77
C ILE A 248 -4.88 1.49 23.75
N HIS A 249 -5.63 0.97 24.71
CA HIS A 249 -5.11 0.09 25.76
C HIS A 249 -6.06 -1.10 25.95
N HIS A 250 -5.61 -2.31 25.61
CA HIS A 250 -6.38 -3.55 25.74
C HIS A 250 -5.44 -4.75 25.87
N ILE A 251 -5.82 -5.77 26.65
CA ILE A 251 -4.96 -6.90 27.04
C ILE A 251 -4.50 -7.77 25.86
N HIS A 252 -5.22 -7.73 24.73
CA HIS A 252 -4.87 -8.46 23.51
C HIS A 252 -4.26 -7.59 22.40
N LEU A 253 -3.76 -6.39 22.73
CA LEU A 253 -3.02 -5.50 21.84
C LEU A 253 -1.65 -5.19 22.47
N VAL A 254 -0.58 -5.10 21.69
CA VAL A 254 0.76 -4.80 22.19
C VAL A 254 0.84 -3.32 22.58
N ARG A 255 1.06 -3.05 23.86
CA ARG A 255 1.12 -1.71 24.45
C ARG A 255 2.30 -0.91 23.88
N LEU A 256 2.01 0.23 23.27
CA LEU A 256 3.01 1.28 23.03
C LEU A 256 3.23 2.03 24.35
N ILE A 257 4.39 1.83 24.97
CA ILE A 257 4.82 2.53 26.19
C ILE A 257 5.14 3.99 25.85
N GLY A 258 5.78 4.22 24.70
CA GLY A 258 6.26 5.55 24.33
C GLY A 258 6.91 5.64 22.97
N PHE A 259 7.51 6.79 22.69
CA PHE A 259 8.21 7.08 21.44
C PHE A 259 9.35 8.06 21.66
N CYS A 260 10.35 8.01 20.76
CA CYS A 260 11.32 9.09 20.59
C CYS A 260 11.08 9.77 19.25
N ALA A 261 10.85 11.09 19.30
CA ALA A 261 10.88 11.99 18.16
C ALA A 261 11.88 13.10 18.47
N GLU A 262 13.10 12.98 17.92
CA GLU A 262 14.17 13.95 18.07
C GLU A 262 14.94 14.06 16.74
N LYS A 263 15.06 15.27 16.18
CA LYS A 263 15.82 15.50 14.93
C LYS A 263 15.34 14.54 13.83
N SER A 264 16.22 13.68 13.31
CA SER A 264 15.92 12.59 12.36
C SER A 264 15.51 11.26 12.99
N HIS A 265 15.70 11.06 14.30
CA HIS A 265 15.43 9.80 14.98
C HIS A 265 13.93 9.63 15.21
N ARG A 266 13.39 8.46 14.84
CA ARG A 266 12.01 8.06 15.11
C ARG A 266 12.03 6.62 15.62
N LEU A 267 11.70 6.45 16.90
CA LEU A 267 11.68 5.16 17.59
C LEU A 267 10.35 4.97 18.30
N LEU A 268 9.86 3.74 18.31
CA LEU A 268 8.64 3.35 19.02
C LEU A 268 9.01 2.33 20.09
N VAL A 269 8.47 2.49 21.30
CA VAL A 269 8.83 1.71 22.49
C VAL A 269 7.59 0.93 22.93
N TYR A 270 7.69 -0.39 22.92
CA TYR A 270 6.59 -1.29 23.28
C TYR A 270 6.99 -2.17 24.48
N GLU A 271 5.99 -2.79 25.09
CA GLU A 271 6.22 -3.93 25.98
C GLU A 271 6.99 -5.05 25.25
N TYR A 272 7.89 -5.72 25.97
CA TYR A 272 8.67 -6.82 25.40
C TYR A 272 7.87 -8.12 25.35
N MET A 273 7.85 -8.77 24.17
CA MET A 273 7.08 -10.00 23.93
C MET A 273 8.05 -11.19 23.76
N PRO A 274 8.39 -11.93 24.84
CA PRO A 274 9.52 -12.87 24.90
C PRO A 274 9.46 -14.05 23.92
N LYS A 275 8.27 -14.50 23.52
CA LYS A 275 8.15 -15.60 22.55
C LYS A 275 8.14 -15.10 21.10
N GLY A 276 8.23 -13.78 20.88
CA GLY A 276 8.22 -13.17 19.56
C GLY A 276 6.89 -13.39 18.84
N SER A 277 6.97 -13.52 17.51
CA SER A 277 5.82 -13.63 16.62
C SER A 277 5.28 -15.05 16.47
N LEU A 278 3.97 -15.18 16.28
CA LEU A 278 3.24 -16.45 16.19
C LEU A 278 3.71 -17.34 15.03
N ASP A 279 4.21 -16.74 13.95
CA ASP A 279 4.73 -17.47 12.78
C ASP A 279 5.87 -18.46 13.11
N ARG A 280 6.65 -18.16 14.16
CA ARG A 280 7.71 -19.04 14.69
C ARG A 280 7.19 -20.30 15.39
N TRP A 281 5.91 -20.36 15.73
CA TRP A 281 5.29 -21.41 16.56
C TRP A 281 4.25 -22.26 15.83
N ILE A 282 3.77 -21.80 14.67
CA ILE A 282 2.74 -22.51 13.88
C ILE A 282 3.28 -23.15 12.60
N TYR A 283 4.37 -22.64 12.01
CA TYR A 283 4.92 -23.20 10.78
C TYR A 283 5.97 -24.29 11.05
N TYR A 284 5.95 -25.33 10.22
CA TYR A 284 7.03 -26.33 10.19
C TYR A 284 8.37 -25.72 9.74
N SER A 285 9.29 -25.51 10.69
CA SER A 285 10.71 -25.24 10.42
C SER A 285 11.56 -26.38 10.98
N HIS A 286 12.40 -27.00 10.16
CA HIS A 286 13.28 -28.10 10.59
C HIS A 286 14.46 -27.63 11.48
N ASP A 287 14.68 -26.32 11.59
CA ASP A 287 15.85 -25.73 12.27
C ASP A 287 15.59 -25.29 13.73
N ASN A 288 14.41 -25.54 14.30
CA ASN A 288 14.08 -25.19 15.68
C ASN A 288 13.56 -26.42 16.46
N ASP A 289 14.23 -26.75 17.57
CA ASP A 289 13.74 -27.71 18.59
C ASP A 289 12.57 -27.16 19.44
N ALA A 290 11.91 -26.10 18.99
CA ALA A 290 10.79 -25.48 19.69
C ALA A 290 9.53 -26.36 19.56
N PRO A 291 8.88 -26.76 20.66
CA PRO A 291 7.68 -27.57 20.59
C PRO A 291 6.53 -26.79 19.94
N PHE A 292 5.82 -27.44 19.03
CA PHE A 292 4.60 -26.90 18.42
C PHE A 292 3.55 -26.58 19.49
N LEU A 293 2.71 -25.58 19.22
CA LEU A 293 1.58 -25.26 20.10
C LEU A 293 0.59 -26.44 20.16
N ASP A 294 0.19 -26.82 21.37
CA ASP A 294 -0.97 -27.68 21.60
C ASP A 294 -2.28 -27.02 21.15
N TRP A 295 -3.33 -27.82 20.96
CA TRP A 295 -4.63 -27.38 20.47
C TRP A 295 -5.27 -26.35 21.40
N GLN A 296 -5.20 -26.55 22.72
CA GLN A 296 -5.75 -25.61 23.70
C GLN A 296 -5.07 -24.23 23.60
N THR A 297 -3.76 -24.19 23.36
CA THR A 297 -2.99 -22.97 23.15
C THR A 297 -3.30 -22.33 21.79
N ARG A 298 -3.54 -23.12 20.73
CA ARG A 298 -4.05 -22.60 19.44
C ARG A 298 -5.42 -21.95 19.59
N CYS A 299 -6.36 -22.62 20.26
CA CYS A 299 -7.69 -22.07 20.58
C CYS A 299 -7.61 -20.79 21.41
N LYS A 300 -6.74 -20.75 22.43
CA LYS A 300 -6.46 -19.54 23.23
C LYS A 300 -5.93 -18.40 22.35
N VAL A 301 -4.93 -18.66 21.51
CA VAL A 301 -4.36 -17.67 20.57
C VAL A 301 -5.45 -17.12 19.63
N ILE A 302 -6.28 -17.98 19.04
CA ILE A 302 -7.39 -17.57 18.17
C ILE A 302 -8.40 -16.69 18.91
N SER A 303 -8.80 -17.08 20.13
CA SER A 303 -9.71 -16.29 20.99
C SER A 303 -9.12 -14.93 21.36
N HIS A 304 -7.82 -14.87 21.68
CA HIS A 304 -7.12 -13.63 22.01
C HIS A 304 -7.04 -12.68 20.80
N ILE A 305 -6.72 -13.18 19.60
CA ILE A 305 -6.74 -12.36 18.37
C ILE A 305 -8.17 -11.86 18.10
N ALA A 306 -9.19 -12.71 18.26
CA ALA A 306 -10.58 -12.33 18.05
C ALA A 306 -11.03 -11.21 19.02
N LYS A 307 -10.65 -11.31 20.31
CA LYS A 307 -10.89 -10.29 21.34
C LYS A 307 -10.12 -9.00 21.05
N GLY A 308 -8.88 -9.09 20.57
CA GLY A 308 -8.11 -7.93 20.10
C GLY A 308 -8.81 -7.17 18.97
N LEU A 309 -9.31 -7.88 17.95
CA LEU A 309 -10.04 -7.25 16.84
C LEU A 309 -11.43 -6.74 17.24
N CYS A 310 -12.17 -7.44 18.10
CA CYS A 310 -13.45 -6.97 18.65
C CYS A 310 -13.30 -5.61 19.34
N TYR A 311 -12.30 -5.47 20.22
CA TYR A 311 -12.03 -4.19 20.88
C TYR A 311 -11.79 -3.06 19.84
N LEU A 312 -10.96 -3.32 18.83
CA LEU A 312 -10.62 -2.36 17.77
C LEU A 312 -11.83 -1.99 16.89
N HIS A 313 -12.68 -2.96 16.55
CA HIS A 313 -13.79 -2.79 15.61
C HIS A 313 -15.08 -2.28 16.28
N GLU A 314 -15.34 -2.74 17.49
CA GLU A 314 -16.66 -2.66 18.13
C GLU A 314 -16.65 -1.82 19.41
N GLU A 315 -15.54 -1.70 20.14
CA GLU A 315 -15.47 -1.00 21.44
C GLU A 315 -14.79 0.39 21.38
N CYS A 316 -13.75 0.57 20.55
CA CYS A 316 -13.05 1.86 20.37
C CYS A 316 -13.99 3.02 19.96
N MET A 317 -13.75 4.25 20.45
CA MET A 317 -14.58 5.43 20.11
C MET A 317 -14.78 5.64 18.59
N LYS A 318 -13.74 5.38 17.79
CA LYS A 318 -13.81 5.19 16.34
C LYS A 318 -13.44 3.76 16.03
N ARG A 319 -14.05 3.14 15.00
CA ARG A 319 -13.64 1.79 14.57
C ARG A 319 -12.21 1.88 14.05
N ASN A 320 -11.36 0.93 14.40
CA ASN A 320 -9.97 0.89 13.97
C ASN A 320 -9.73 -0.38 13.15
N ALA A 321 -9.69 -0.25 11.81
CA ALA A 321 -9.31 -1.36 10.96
C ALA A 321 -7.78 -1.50 10.98
N HIS A 322 -7.27 -2.68 11.33
CA HIS A 322 -5.84 -2.94 11.52
C HIS A 322 -5.06 -2.95 10.19
N LEU A 323 -5.62 -3.62 9.19
CA LEU A 323 -5.18 -3.72 7.79
C LEU A 323 -3.86 -4.47 7.53
N ASP A 324 -3.30 -5.14 8.53
CA ASP A 324 -2.15 -6.06 8.39
C ASP A 324 -2.18 -7.20 9.42
N VAL A 325 -3.34 -7.87 9.57
CA VAL A 325 -3.48 -9.04 10.46
C VAL A 325 -2.84 -10.26 9.80
N LYS A 326 -1.75 -10.77 10.39
CA LYS A 326 -0.96 -11.93 9.93
C LYS A 326 -0.11 -12.48 11.08
N PRO A 327 0.41 -13.72 11.04
CA PRO A 327 1.08 -14.32 12.20
C PRO A 327 2.38 -13.62 12.60
N GLN A 328 3.06 -12.90 11.70
CA GLN A 328 4.23 -12.06 12.02
C GLN A 328 3.87 -10.88 12.94
N ASN A 329 2.63 -10.39 12.86
CA ASN A 329 2.14 -9.23 13.60
C ASN A 329 1.36 -9.64 14.86
N ILE A 330 1.21 -10.94 15.14
CA ILE A 330 0.68 -11.45 16.41
C ILE A 330 1.87 -11.86 17.29
N LEU A 331 2.06 -11.19 18.43
CA LEU A 331 3.15 -11.47 19.36
C LEU A 331 2.66 -12.24 20.61
N LEU A 332 3.57 -12.96 21.27
CA LEU A 332 3.28 -13.90 22.36
C LEU A 332 4.13 -13.59 23.63
N ASP A 333 3.47 -13.55 24.80
CA ASP A 333 4.11 -13.35 26.11
C ASP A 333 4.69 -14.66 26.71
N GLU A 334 5.23 -14.65 27.94
CA GLU A 334 5.74 -15.86 28.62
C GLU A 334 4.73 -17.02 28.66
N ASN A 335 3.43 -16.70 28.66
CA ASN A 335 2.32 -17.62 28.85
C ASN A 335 1.61 -17.99 27.53
N PHE A 336 2.13 -17.59 26.37
CA PHE A 336 1.47 -17.72 25.06
C PHE A 336 0.13 -16.97 24.96
N ASN A 337 -0.03 -15.84 25.66
CA ASN A 337 -1.15 -14.95 25.42
C ASN A 337 -0.85 -14.12 24.17
N ALA A 338 -1.67 -14.25 23.14
CA ALA A 338 -1.49 -13.48 21.91
C ALA A 338 -1.90 -12.01 22.07
N LYS A 339 -1.14 -11.13 21.41
CA LYS A 339 -1.41 -9.69 21.27
C LYS A 339 -1.17 -9.21 19.83
N ILE A 340 -2.04 -8.34 19.31
CA ILE A 340 -1.92 -7.74 17.97
C ILE A 340 -0.92 -6.57 17.97
N SER A 341 -0.10 -6.43 16.92
CA SER A 341 0.96 -5.42 16.81
C SER A 341 1.14 -4.87 15.36
N ASP A 342 1.98 -3.84 15.22
CA ASP A 342 2.30 -3.11 13.98
C ASP A 342 1.15 -2.28 13.35
N PHE A 343 0.63 -1.32 14.12
CA PHE A 343 -0.53 -0.48 13.75
C PHE A 343 -0.25 0.58 12.65
N ARG A 344 0.89 0.53 11.95
CA ARG A 344 1.29 1.56 10.95
C ARG A 344 0.27 1.73 9.82
N LEU A 345 -0.38 0.63 9.42
CA LEU A 345 -1.31 0.61 8.28
C LEU A 345 -2.73 0.96 8.70
N SER A 346 -3.03 0.90 9.99
CA SER A 346 -4.37 0.93 10.56
C SER A 346 -5.12 2.23 10.32
N LYS A 347 -6.45 2.17 10.25
CA LYS A 347 -7.31 3.28 9.82
C LYS A 347 -8.49 3.45 10.77
N LEU A 348 -8.57 4.64 11.36
CA LEU A 348 -9.74 5.11 12.10
C LEU A 348 -10.89 5.41 11.12
N ILE A 349 -12.01 4.74 11.33
CA ILE A 349 -13.29 4.92 10.65
C ILE A 349 -14.27 5.54 11.65
N ASP A 350 -14.76 6.75 11.36
CA ASP A 350 -15.78 7.39 12.18
C ASP A 350 -17.05 6.52 12.22
N ARG A 351 -17.71 6.40 13.38
CA ARG A 351 -18.88 5.52 13.58
C ARG A 351 -20.05 5.80 12.64
N ASN A 352 -20.14 7.02 12.09
CA ASN A 352 -21.15 7.43 11.10
C ASN A 352 -20.76 7.16 9.63
N LYS A 353 -19.56 6.65 9.36
CA LYS A 353 -19.09 6.26 8.02
C LYS A 353 -19.06 4.75 7.92
N SER A 354 -19.63 4.20 6.85
CA SER A 354 -19.60 2.76 6.59
C SER A 354 -18.19 2.23 6.28
N GLN A 355 -17.35 3.04 5.63
CA GLN A 355 -16.10 2.64 4.98
C GLN A 355 -15.10 3.81 4.86
N VAL A 356 -13.85 3.50 4.51
CA VAL A 356 -12.79 4.47 4.16
C VAL A 356 -12.22 4.16 2.78
N ILE A 357 -12.02 5.20 1.98
CA ILE A 357 -11.27 5.10 0.72
C ILE A 357 -9.78 5.19 1.02
N THR A 358 -9.01 4.15 0.70
CA THR A 358 -7.55 4.13 0.87
C THR A 358 -6.88 3.39 -0.28
N ARG A 359 -5.62 3.76 -0.59
CA ARG A 359 -4.78 2.99 -1.52
C ARG A 359 -4.53 1.59 -0.94
N MET A 360 -4.47 0.59 -1.83
CA MET A 360 -4.15 -0.80 -1.49
C MET A 360 -2.84 -0.89 -0.70
N ARG A 361 -2.90 -1.52 0.49
CA ARG A 361 -1.79 -1.78 1.41
C ARG A 361 -2.10 -3.02 2.25
N GLY A 362 -1.07 -3.59 2.88
CA GLY A 362 -1.15 -4.83 3.65
C GLY A 362 -0.33 -5.93 2.99
N THR A 363 -0.30 -7.10 3.60
CA THR A 363 0.53 -8.23 3.14
C THR A 363 -0.22 -9.11 2.13
N HIS A 364 0.37 -9.39 0.97
CA HIS A 364 -0.19 -10.32 -0.02
C HIS A 364 -0.46 -11.69 0.62
N GLY A 365 -1.58 -12.31 0.26
CA GLY A 365 -2.09 -13.54 0.91
C GLY A 365 -3.03 -13.28 2.08
N TYR A 366 -3.05 -12.07 2.64
CA TYR A 366 -4.00 -11.66 3.71
C TYR A 366 -5.03 -10.63 3.23
N LEU A 367 -4.78 -9.98 2.09
CA LEU A 367 -5.68 -8.97 1.51
C LEU A 367 -7.04 -9.57 1.13
N ALA A 368 -8.09 -9.07 1.79
CA ALA A 368 -9.47 -9.35 1.44
C ALA A 368 -9.85 -8.93 0.00
N PRO A 369 -10.80 -9.61 -0.67
CA PRO A 369 -11.10 -9.35 -2.09
C PRO A 369 -11.55 -7.93 -2.42
N GLU A 370 -12.22 -7.23 -1.49
CA GLU A 370 -12.69 -5.85 -1.67
C GLU A 370 -11.57 -4.81 -1.82
N TRP A 371 -10.30 -5.15 -1.54
CA TRP A 371 -9.16 -4.27 -1.80
C TRP A 371 -9.05 -3.84 -3.28
N LEU A 372 -9.62 -4.61 -4.21
CA LEU A 372 -9.76 -4.23 -5.62
C LEU A 372 -10.68 -3.01 -5.85
N THR A 373 -11.60 -2.74 -4.93
CA THR A 373 -12.58 -1.63 -5.01
C THR A 373 -12.11 -0.35 -4.29
N SER A 374 -11.01 -0.43 -3.53
CA SER A 374 -10.48 0.63 -2.65
C SER A 374 -11.45 1.14 -1.55
N GLN A 375 -12.61 0.51 -1.37
CA GLN A 375 -13.60 0.82 -0.32
C GLN A 375 -13.41 -0.19 0.83
N ILE A 376 -12.74 0.23 1.89
CA ILE A 376 -12.28 -0.67 2.97
C ILE A 376 -13.08 -0.46 4.24
N THR A 377 -13.41 -1.56 4.92
CA THR A 377 -14.05 -1.60 6.24
C THR A 377 -13.25 -2.51 7.18
N GLU A 378 -13.62 -2.55 8.45
CA GLU A 378 -13.10 -3.51 9.44
C GLU A 378 -13.23 -4.99 8.99
N LYS A 379 -14.16 -5.31 8.08
CA LYS A 379 -14.35 -6.66 7.56
C LYS A 379 -13.15 -7.18 6.75
N ALA A 380 -12.24 -6.30 6.31
CA ALA A 380 -10.97 -6.71 5.72
C ALA A 380 -10.06 -7.44 6.73
N ASP A 381 -10.08 -7.02 8.00
CA ASP A 381 -9.37 -7.72 9.09
C ASP A 381 -10.03 -9.05 9.42
N VAL A 382 -11.36 -9.15 9.32
CA VAL A 382 -12.10 -10.40 9.56
C VAL A 382 -11.69 -11.47 8.54
N TYR A 383 -11.55 -11.11 7.27
CA TYR A 383 -11.00 -12.01 6.25
C TYR A 383 -9.56 -12.42 6.57
N SER A 384 -8.71 -11.44 6.93
CA SER A 384 -7.31 -11.67 7.31
C SER A 384 -7.18 -12.59 8.53
N PHE A 385 -8.07 -12.47 9.52
CA PHE A 385 -8.22 -13.37 10.66
C PHE A 385 -8.61 -14.79 10.23
N GLY A 386 -9.55 -14.93 9.29
CA GLY A 386 -9.89 -16.22 8.67
C GLY A 386 -8.68 -16.92 8.04
N VAL A 387 -7.82 -16.16 7.35
CA VAL A 387 -6.53 -16.68 6.83
C VAL A 387 -5.63 -17.15 7.97
N VAL A 388 -5.44 -16.32 9.01
CA VAL A 388 -4.61 -16.66 10.18
C VAL A 388 -5.09 -17.92 10.90
N VAL A 389 -6.40 -18.11 11.07
CA VAL A 389 -6.97 -19.33 11.67
C VAL A 389 -6.63 -20.57 10.82
N MET A 390 -6.70 -20.47 9.49
CA MET A 390 -6.33 -21.56 8.60
C MET A 390 -4.83 -21.89 8.65
N GLU A 391 -3.96 -20.89 8.81
CA GLU A 391 -2.52 -21.10 9.01
C GLU A 391 -2.22 -21.79 10.36
N ILE A 392 -2.93 -21.40 11.44
CA ILE A 392 -2.83 -22.00 12.77
C ILE A 392 -3.27 -23.48 12.76
N ILE A 393 -4.33 -23.83 12.03
CA ILE A 393 -4.88 -25.20 11.95
C ILE A 393 -4.02 -26.11 11.06
N SER A 394 -3.59 -25.62 9.90
CA SER A 394 -2.87 -26.44 8.91
C SER A 394 -1.35 -26.52 9.14
N GLY A 395 -0.80 -25.68 10.01
CA GLY A 395 0.64 -25.58 10.26
C GLY A 395 1.45 -25.01 9.09
N ARG A 396 0.78 -24.31 8.16
CA ARG A 396 1.32 -23.89 6.85
C ARG A 396 1.13 -22.40 6.60
N LYS A 397 2.01 -21.83 5.77
CA LYS A 397 1.83 -20.50 5.19
C LYS A 397 0.67 -20.51 4.19
N ASN A 398 -0.10 -19.43 4.12
CA ASN A 398 -1.15 -19.31 3.10
C ASN A 398 -0.57 -19.22 1.68
N LEU A 399 0.54 -18.48 1.50
CA LEU A 399 1.29 -18.47 0.24
C LEU A 399 2.66 -19.11 0.46
N ASP A 400 2.81 -20.34 -0.03
CA ASP A 400 4.01 -21.14 0.13
C ASP A 400 4.59 -21.57 -1.22
N THR A 401 5.49 -20.75 -1.77
CA THR A 401 6.17 -20.99 -3.06
C THR A 401 7.21 -22.12 -3.01
N SER A 402 7.36 -22.84 -1.89
CA SER A 402 8.20 -24.05 -1.82
C SER A 402 7.47 -25.33 -2.25
N ARG A 403 6.15 -25.24 -2.48
CA ARG A 403 5.26 -26.37 -2.77
C ARG A 403 4.89 -26.48 -4.25
N SER A 404 4.26 -27.58 -4.63
CA SER A 404 3.62 -27.75 -5.96
C SER A 404 2.59 -26.66 -6.21
N GLU A 405 2.43 -26.23 -7.47
CA GLU A 405 1.54 -25.12 -7.87
C GLU A 405 0.12 -25.27 -7.33
N GLU A 406 -0.43 -26.48 -7.41
CA GLU A 406 -1.73 -26.93 -6.86
C GLU A 406 -1.88 -26.68 -5.35
N SER A 407 -0.78 -26.60 -4.60
CA SER A 407 -0.79 -26.42 -3.14
C SER A 407 -0.04 -25.18 -2.64
N ILE A 408 0.31 -24.23 -3.52
CA ILE A 408 0.92 -22.94 -3.13
C ILE A 408 -0.03 -22.09 -2.28
N HIS A 409 -1.34 -22.08 -2.60
CA HIS A 409 -2.33 -21.22 -1.93
C HIS A 409 -3.28 -22.02 -1.03
N LEU A 410 -3.18 -21.84 0.29
CA LEU A 410 -3.96 -22.60 1.28
C LEU A 410 -5.48 -22.32 1.18
N ILE A 411 -5.90 -21.08 0.91
CA ILE A 411 -7.34 -20.77 0.80
C ILE A 411 -7.96 -21.35 -0.49
N THR A 412 -7.20 -21.51 -1.58
CA THR A 412 -7.68 -22.26 -2.76
C THR A 412 -7.82 -23.75 -2.45
N LEU A 413 -6.86 -24.33 -1.71
CA LEU A 413 -6.93 -25.73 -1.30
C LEU A 413 -8.07 -25.99 -0.27
N LEU A 414 -8.41 -24.99 0.56
CA LEU A 414 -9.60 -25.02 1.42
C LEU A 414 -10.89 -25.03 0.61
N GLU A 415 -10.98 -24.16 -0.39
CA GLU A 415 -12.10 -24.10 -1.32
C GLU A 415 -12.29 -25.43 -2.08
N GLU A 416 -11.21 -26.06 -2.55
CA GLU A 416 -11.25 -27.40 -3.14
C GLU A 416 -11.72 -28.47 -2.14
N LYS A 417 -11.03 -28.59 -1.00
CA LYS A 417 -11.29 -29.67 -0.04
C LYS A 417 -12.66 -29.60 0.63
N VAL A 418 -13.25 -28.41 0.81
CA VAL A 418 -14.64 -28.31 1.28
C VAL A 418 -15.65 -28.67 0.19
N LYS A 419 -15.37 -28.39 -1.09
CA LYS A 419 -16.23 -28.79 -2.22
C LYS A 419 -16.22 -30.30 -2.47
N SER A 420 -15.14 -31.00 -2.09
CA SER A 420 -15.01 -32.46 -2.17
C SER A 420 -15.45 -33.24 -0.92
N ASP A 421 -15.89 -32.55 0.16
CA ASP A 421 -16.13 -33.13 1.51
C ASP A 421 -14.88 -33.77 2.17
N GLU A 422 -13.70 -33.34 1.75
CA GLU A 422 -12.39 -33.81 2.21
C GLU A 422 -11.72 -32.82 3.19
N LEU A 423 -12.52 -31.97 3.85
CA LEU A 423 -12.04 -30.89 4.75
C LEU A 423 -11.08 -31.40 5.84
N ALA A 424 -11.24 -32.66 6.25
CA ALA A 424 -10.38 -33.35 7.22
C ALA A 424 -8.90 -33.47 6.79
N ASP A 425 -8.58 -33.45 5.49
CA ASP A 425 -7.21 -33.58 4.97
C ASP A 425 -6.33 -32.35 5.25
N LEU A 426 -6.95 -31.23 5.62
CA LEU A 426 -6.27 -29.98 5.97
C LEU A 426 -5.94 -29.87 7.46
N VAL A 427 -6.44 -30.78 8.30
CA VAL A 427 -6.00 -30.91 9.69
C VAL A 427 -4.58 -31.47 9.67
N ASP A 428 -3.65 -30.75 10.30
CA ASP A 428 -2.23 -31.14 10.32
C ASP A 428 -2.03 -32.57 10.84
N LYS A 429 -1.55 -33.44 9.95
CA LYS A 429 -1.36 -34.88 10.18
C LYS A 429 -0.18 -35.22 11.09
N TYR A 430 0.72 -34.27 11.37
CA TYR A 430 1.85 -34.49 12.29
C TYR A 430 1.50 -34.04 13.72
N SER A 431 0.52 -33.16 13.88
CA SER A 431 -0.03 -32.79 15.19
C SER A 431 -1.01 -33.86 15.70
N SER A 432 -0.48 -34.85 16.41
CA SER A 432 -1.29 -35.92 17.04
C SER A 432 -2.42 -35.38 17.94
N ASP A 433 -2.19 -34.26 18.61
CA ASP A 433 -3.17 -33.57 19.46
C ASP A 433 -4.36 -33.01 18.66
N MET A 434 -4.13 -32.36 17.52
CA MET A 434 -5.22 -31.91 16.64
C MET A 434 -5.95 -33.06 15.93
N GLN A 435 -5.34 -34.25 15.83
CA GLN A 435 -6.03 -35.46 15.38
C GLN A 435 -6.94 -36.06 16.48
N VAL A 436 -6.65 -35.84 17.76
CA VAL A 436 -7.57 -36.17 18.88
C VAL A 436 -8.74 -35.19 18.90
N HIS A 437 -8.48 -33.90 18.82
CA HIS A 437 -9.50 -32.83 18.86
C HIS A 437 -10.20 -32.57 17.50
N LYS A 438 -10.16 -33.52 16.58
CA LYS A 438 -10.51 -33.35 15.15
C LYS A 438 -11.87 -32.69 14.87
N GLN A 439 -12.90 -32.94 15.69
CA GLN A 439 -14.22 -32.32 15.52
C GLN A 439 -14.19 -30.81 15.81
N GLU A 440 -13.54 -30.40 16.89
CA GLU A 440 -13.35 -28.99 17.26
C GLU A 440 -12.52 -28.26 16.19
N VAL A 441 -11.52 -28.94 15.63
CA VAL A 441 -10.72 -28.40 14.52
C VAL A 441 -11.60 -28.13 13.30
N LEU A 442 -12.47 -29.07 12.91
CA LEU A 442 -13.40 -28.89 11.79
C LEU A 442 -14.41 -27.76 12.05
N GLU A 443 -14.82 -27.54 13.30
CA GLU A 443 -15.69 -26.42 13.69
C GLU A 443 -14.94 -25.07 13.63
N MET A 444 -13.68 -25.03 14.06
CA MET A 444 -12.78 -23.88 13.89
C MET A 444 -12.53 -23.54 12.41
N MET A 445 -12.42 -24.56 11.54
CA MET A 445 -12.34 -24.38 10.09
C MET A 445 -13.64 -23.79 9.50
N ARG A 446 -14.82 -24.20 10.00
CA ARG A 446 -16.10 -23.60 9.59
C ARG A 446 -16.18 -22.13 9.99
N LEU A 447 -15.72 -21.77 11.19
CA LEU A 447 -15.61 -20.39 11.64
C LEU A 447 -14.65 -19.57 10.73
N ALA A 448 -13.51 -20.13 10.34
CA ALA A 448 -12.61 -19.51 9.38
C ALA A 448 -13.26 -19.30 8.00
N MET A 449 -14.00 -20.28 7.48
CA MET A 449 -14.74 -20.17 6.21
C MET A 449 -15.85 -19.09 6.25
N TRP A 450 -16.49 -18.88 7.40
CA TRP A 450 -17.42 -17.76 7.61
C TRP A 450 -16.71 -16.40 7.63
N CYS A 451 -15.48 -16.34 8.15
CA CYS A 451 -14.63 -15.16 8.08
C CYS A 451 -14.10 -14.87 6.66
N LEU A 452 -13.91 -15.90 5.82
CA LEU A 452 -13.34 -15.83 4.48
C LEU A 452 -14.35 -15.52 3.34
N GLN A 453 -15.61 -15.19 3.66
CA GLN A 453 -16.63 -14.90 2.63
C GLN A 453 -16.20 -13.74 1.70
N ILE A 454 -16.38 -13.90 0.38
CA ILE A 454 -15.99 -12.85 -0.58
C ILE A 454 -16.75 -11.54 -0.33
N ASP A 455 -18.06 -11.59 -0.06
CA ASP A 455 -18.84 -10.41 0.37
C ASP A 455 -18.54 -10.05 1.84
N PRO A 456 -17.97 -8.86 2.14
CA PRO A 456 -17.72 -8.42 3.52
C PRO A 456 -18.99 -8.29 4.38
N LYS A 457 -20.19 -8.21 3.78
CA LYS A 457 -21.47 -8.22 4.50
C LYS A 457 -21.82 -9.60 5.06
N ARG A 458 -21.37 -10.69 4.42
CA ARG A 458 -21.61 -12.08 4.86
C ARG A 458 -20.62 -12.57 5.92
N ARG A 459 -19.48 -11.90 6.08
CA ARG A 459 -18.52 -12.14 7.18
C ARG A 459 -19.14 -11.74 8.53
N PRO A 460 -18.83 -12.41 9.65
CA PRO A 460 -19.31 -12.03 10.98
C PRO A 460 -18.73 -10.68 11.45
N GLN A 461 -19.26 -10.15 12.55
CA GLN A 461 -18.58 -9.22 13.44
C GLN A 461 -17.62 -9.99 14.37
N MET A 462 -16.68 -9.32 15.02
CA MET A 462 -15.72 -10.02 15.88
C MET A 462 -16.33 -10.42 17.23
N SER A 463 -17.35 -9.69 17.73
CA SER A 463 -18.18 -10.17 18.84
C SER A 463 -19.03 -11.39 18.49
N GLU A 464 -19.35 -11.61 17.20
CA GLU A 464 -19.99 -12.84 16.72
C GLU A 464 -18.99 -14.00 16.67
N VAL A 465 -17.76 -13.77 16.19
CA VAL A 465 -16.65 -14.73 16.27
C VAL A 465 -16.39 -15.18 17.71
N ILE A 466 -16.35 -14.24 18.67
CA ILE A 466 -16.13 -14.56 20.09
C ILE A 466 -17.26 -15.43 20.66
N LYS A 467 -18.52 -15.13 20.34
CA LYS A 467 -19.67 -15.95 20.80
C LYS A 467 -19.60 -17.39 20.27
N VAL A 468 -19.07 -17.61 19.06
CA VAL A 468 -18.80 -18.98 18.56
C VAL A 468 -17.68 -19.64 19.35
N LEU A 469 -16.54 -18.95 19.53
CA LEU A 469 -15.38 -19.48 20.26
C LEU A 469 -15.65 -19.78 21.74
N GLU A 470 -16.69 -19.18 22.32
CA GLU A 470 -17.14 -19.41 23.70
C GLU A 470 -18.34 -20.37 23.79
N GLY A 471 -18.78 -20.98 22.68
CA GLY A 471 -19.92 -21.91 22.64
C GLY A 471 -21.30 -21.27 22.83
N HIS A 472 -21.38 -19.94 22.85
CA HIS A 472 -22.62 -19.17 23.00
C HIS A 472 -23.41 -19.03 21.69
N MET A 473 -22.85 -19.42 20.55
CA MET A 473 -23.47 -19.31 19.22
C MET A 473 -22.89 -20.33 18.25
N ASN A 474 -23.68 -20.77 17.25
CA ASN A 474 -23.18 -21.60 16.15
C ASN A 474 -22.64 -20.73 15.00
N VAL A 475 -21.73 -21.28 14.19
CA VAL A 475 -21.33 -20.70 12.90
C VAL A 475 -22.54 -20.63 11.95
N GLU A 476 -22.60 -19.61 11.07
CA GLU A 476 -23.62 -19.54 10.00
C GLU A 476 -23.63 -20.83 9.15
N SER A 477 -24.83 -21.36 8.96
CA SER A 477 -25.16 -22.53 8.14
C SER A 477 -24.94 -22.34 6.64
N LYS A 478 -25.06 -21.11 6.13
CA LYS A 478 -25.05 -20.76 4.70
C LYS A 478 -23.75 -20.05 4.29
N ILE A 479 -22.63 -20.72 4.58
CA ILE A 479 -21.30 -20.36 4.06
C ILE A 479 -21.28 -20.52 2.54
N ASP A 480 -20.80 -19.50 1.83
CA ASP A 480 -20.34 -19.66 0.45
C ASP A 480 -19.00 -20.39 0.46
N HIS A 481 -18.86 -21.45 -0.35
CA HIS A 481 -17.60 -22.19 -0.46
C HIS A 481 -16.66 -21.63 -1.53
N ASN A 482 -16.96 -20.45 -2.10
CA ASN A 482 -16.04 -19.68 -2.91
C ASN A 482 -15.35 -18.61 -2.03
N PHE A 483 -14.04 -18.75 -1.82
CA PHE A 483 -13.25 -17.87 -0.96
C PHE A 483 -12.27 -16.99 -1.76
N VAL A 484 -12.00 -17.36 -3.02
CA VAL A 484 -11.05 -16.67 -3.90
C VAL A 484 -11.77 -16.17 -5.16
N ILE A 485 -11.51 -14.92 -5.59
CA ILE A 485 -12.01 -14.44 -6.88
C ILE A 485 -11.24 -15.13 -8.01
N THR A 486 -11.92 -16.02 -8.72
CA THR A 486 -11.44 -16.57 -10.00
C THR A 486 -11.86 -15.67 -11.16
N SER A 487 -11.18 -15.79 -12.31
CA SER A 487 -11.38 -14.91 -13.47
C SER A 487 -12.80 -14.98 -14.07
N GLN A 488 -13.52 -16.08 -13.88
CA GLN A 488 -14.91 -16.24 -14.33
C GLN A 488 -15.88 -15.31 -13.58
N THR A 489 -15.69 -15.12 -12.26
CA THR A 489 -16.55 -14.25 -11.45
C THR A 489 -16.47 -12.76 -11.83
N MET A 490 -15.40 -12.32 -12.51
CA MET A 490 -15.31 -10.94 -12.99
C MET A 490 -16.28 -10.62 -14.13
N PHE A 491 -16.71 -11.61 -14.91
CA PHE A 491 -17.71 -11.42 -15.97
C PHE A 491 -19.14 -11.49 -15.41
N GLY A 492 -19.46 -12.47 -14.56
CA GLY A 492 -20.82 -12.65 -14.03
C GLY A 492 -21.35 -11.48 -13.17
N ILE A 493 -20.48 -10.63 -12.63
CA ILE A 493 -20.85 -9.41 -11.89
C ILE A 493 -21.16 -8.23 -12.83
N ALA A 494 -20.69 -8.26 -14.09
CA ALA A 494 -20.86 -7.16 -15.04
C ALA A 494 -22.19 -7.19 -15.82
N GLU A 495 -22.81 -8.36 -16.00
CA GLU A 495 -23.99 -8.52 -16.87
C GLU A 495 -25.34 -8.31 -16.17
N ASN A 496 -25.41 -8.47 -14.84
CA ASN A 496 -26.66 -8.42 -14.07
C ASN A 496 -27.20 -6.99 -13.77
N THR A 497 -26.95 -6.02 -14.66
CA THR A 497 -27.51 -4.65 -14.55
C THR A 497 -28.07 -4.07 -15.86
N SER A 498 -28.62 -4.89 -16.77
CA SER A 498 -29.68 -4.41 -17.68
C SER A 498 -30.49 -5.53 -18.35
N SER A 499 -31.64 -5.89 -17.77
CA SER A 499 -32.76 -6.46 -18.53
C SER A 499 -34.08 -6.00 -17.90
N SER A 500 -34.66 -4.94 -18.46
CA SER A 500 -35.99 -4.46 -18.10
C SER A 500 -36.95 -4.79 -19.24
N ASP A 501 -37.89 -5.71 -19.00
CA ASP A 501 -38.89 -6.09 -20.00
C ASP A 501 -39.71 -4.87 -20.47
N PRO A 502 -40.02 -4.76 -21.78
CA PRO A 502 -40.85 -3.69 -22.29
C PRO A 502 -42.31 -3.85 -21.80
N PRO A 503 -42.97 -2.78 -21.33
CA PRO A 503 -44.32 -2.87 -20.78
C PRO A 503 -45.36 -3.23 -21.85
N GLN A 504 -46.26 -4.16 -21.53
CA GLN A 504 -47.36 -4.53 -22.41
C GLN A 504 -48.39 -3.39 -22.55
N ALA A 505 -48.92 -3.22 -23.75
CA ALA A 505 -49.88 -2.16 -24.05
C ALA A 505 -51.29 -2.48 -23.52
N SER A 506 -51.82 -1.64 -22.64
CA SER A 506 -53.21 -1.71 -22.17
C SER A 506 -54.16 -0.97 -23.12
N HIS A 507 -55.15 -1.69 -23.68
CA HIS A 507 -56.18 -1.10 -24.54
C HIS A 507 -57.10 -0.15 -23.76
N LEU A 508 -57.28 1.08 -24.27
CA LEU A 508 -58.52 1.86 -24.11
C LEU A 508 -58.86 2.55 -25.44
N SER A 509 -60.16 2.68 -25.71
CA SER A 509 -60.70 2.94 -27.05
C SER A 509 -60.87 4.42 -27.38
N ALA A 510 -60.69 4.75 -28.65
CA ALA A 510 -61.24 5.95 -29.30
C ALA A 510 -62.76 5.74 -29.60
N PRO A 511 -63.51 6.72 -30.13
CA PRO A 511 -63.14 8.11 -30.45
C PRO A 511 -64.14 9.20 -29.96
N ARG A 512 -63.66 10.44 -29.81
CA ARG A 512 -64.24 11.66 -30.42
C ARG A 512 -63.33 12.86 -30.25
#